data_AF-B7P4T7-F1
#
_entry.id   AF-B7P4T7-F1
#
_cell.length_a   1.000
_cell.length_b   1.000
_cell.length_c   1.000
_cell.angle_alpha   90.00
_cell.angle_beta   90.00
_cell.angle_gamma   90.00
#
_symmetry.space_group_name_H-M   'P 1'
#
loop_
_entity.id
_entity.type
_entity.pdbx_description
1 polymer ?
#
loop_
_entity_poly.entity_id
_entity_poly.type
_entity_poly.pdbx_seq_one_letter_code
_entity_poly.pdbx_strand_id
1 'polypeptide(L)'
;MTGNEAHTIDVPMEKIEKMSELKMLGPSDIEKATVALTRNQLTPEEVQIVVEKVLEEADMDDDGKLSFTEFEHVITRAPDFIR
;
A
#
# COMPACT_ATOMS: atom_id res chain seq x y z
N MET A 1 -26.20 19.75 32.59
CA MET A 1 -26.86 19.82 31.27
C MET A 1 -25.75 19.95 30.24
N THR A 2 -25.47 18.87 29.52
CA THR A 2 -24.35 18.75 28.57
C THR A 2 -24.76 19.33 27.22
N GLY A 3 -24.22 20.49 26.84
CA GLY A 3 -24.35 21.04 25.50
C GLY A 3 -23.17 20.62 24.63
N ASN A 4 -23.19 19.38 24.13
CA ASN A 4 -22.27 18.97 23.06
C ASN A 4 -22.82 19.54 21.75
N GLU A 5 -22.37 20.72 21.36
CA GLU A 5 -22.64 21.27 20.03
C GLU A 5 -21.83 20.49 19.01
N ALA A 6 -22.50 19.68 18.20
CA ALA A 6 -21.87 19.00 17.08
C ALA A 6 -21.36 20.06 16.08
N HIS A 7 -20.08 20.39 16.15
CA HIS A 7 -19.40 21.12 15.08
C HIS A 7 -19.25 20.16 13.90
N THR A 8 -20.16 20.26 12.92
CA THR A 8 -19.98 19.60 11.63
C THR A 8 -18.80 20.25 10.94
N ILE A 9 -17.66 19.57 10.93
CA ILE A 9 -16.52 19.97 10.12
C ILE A 9 -16.91 19.67 8.67
N ASP A 10 -17.17 20.70 7.87
CA ASP A 10 -17.30 20.57 6.43
C ASP A 10 -15.95 20.17 5.86
N VAL A 11 -15.72 18.85 5.80
CA VAL A 11 -14.58 18.30 5.08
C VAL A 11 -14.99 18.24 3.61
N PRO A 12 -14.34 19.00 2.71
CA PRO A 12 -14.66 18.92 1.29
C PRO A 12 -14.46 17.49 0.80
N MET A 13 -15.42 16.94 0.04
CA MET A 13 -15.39 15.55 -0.43
C MET A 13 -14.09 15.20 -1.18
N GLU A 14 -13.51 16.15 -1.91
CA GLU A 14 -12.20 16.01 -2.57
C GLU A 14 -11.06 15.68 -1.59
N LYS A 15 -11.16 16.14 -0.33
CA LYS A 15 -10.18 15.84 0.72
C LYS A 15 -10.40 14.47 1.36
N ILE A 16 -11.62 13.94 1.30
CA ILE A 16 -11.94 12.56 1.71
C ILE A 16 -11.43 11.58 0.64
N GLU A 17 -11.60 11.89 -0.64
CA GLU A 17 -11.03 11.11 -1.75
C GLU A 17 -9.50 11.12 -1.74
N LYS A 18 -8.88 12.28 -1.49
CA LYS A 18 -7.42 12.36 -1.25
C LYS A 18 -6.98 11.64 0.02
N MET A 19 -7.85 11.41 1.00
CA MET A 19 -7.53 10.64 2.21
C MET A 19 -7.50 9.13 1.95
N SER A 20 -8.29 8.62 1.00
CA SER A 20 -8.16 7.24 0.51
C SER A 20 -6.84 7.01 -0.25
N GLU A 21 -6.28 8.05 -0.87
CA GLU A 21 -4.97 7.99 -1.55
C GLU A 21 -3.77 8.01 -0.58
N LEU A 22 -3.96 8.21 0.73
CA LEU A 22 -2.87 8.48 1.67
C LEU A 22 -1.95 7.30 1.98
N LYS A 23 -2.16 6.11 1.41
CA LYS A 23 -1.21 5.01 1.58
C LYS A 23 -1.28 3.97 0.47
N MET A 24 -0.98 4.40 -0.75
CA MET A 24 -0.64 3.46 -1.83
C MET A 24 0.85 3.14 -1.76
N LEU A 25 1.21 1.86 -1.89
CA LEU A 25 2.61 1.44 -2.02
C LEU A 25 2.98 1.45 -3.50
N GLY A 26 3.87 2.35 -3.89
CA GLY A 26 4.37 2.39 -5.24
C GLY A 26 5.53 1.42 -5.48
N PRO A 27 5.98 1.28 -6.73
CA PRO A 27 7.15 0.46 -7.09
C PRO A 27 8.40 0.81 -6.26
N SER A 28 8.61 2.09 -5.98
CA SER A 28 9.74 2.56 -5.16
C SER A 28 9.63 2.16 -3.68
N ASP A 29 8.43 2.00 -3.15
CA ASP A 29 8.25 1.54 -1.77
C ASP A 29 8.53 0.04 -1.67
N ILE A 30 8.08 -0.74 -2.67
CA ILE A 30 8.38 -2.16 -2.81
C ILE A 30 9.89 -2.38 -3.00
N GLU A 31 10.55 -1.55 -3.81
CA GLU A 31 12.01 -1.57 -4.00
C GLU A 31 12.75 -1.36 -2.68
N LYS A 32 12.40 -0.30 -1.92
CA LYS A 32 13.00 -0.02 -0.61
C LYS A 32 12.77 -1.14 0.39
N ALA A 33 11.56 -1.70 0.43
CA ALA A 33 11.24 -2.83 1.29
C ALA A 33 12.07 -4.06 0.92
N THR A 34 12.18 -4.37 -0.36
CA THR A 34 12.99 -5.48 -0.89
C THR A 34 14.46 -5.33 -0.52
N VAL A 35 15.02 -4.14 -0.72
CA VAL A 35 16.41 -3.83 -0.35
C VAL A 35 16.63 -3.95 1.16
N ALA A 36 15.70 -3.44 1.97
CA ALA A 36 15.77 -3.52 3.43
C ALA A 36 15.71 -4.97 3.93
N LEU A 37 14.80 -5.78 3.39
CA LEU A 37 14.61 -7.19 3.76
C LEU A 37 15.80 -8.07 3.33
N THR A 38 16.35 -7.81 2.14
CA THR A 38 17.49 -8.57 1.60
C THR A 38 18.84 -8.04 2.06
N ARG A 39 18.87 -6.95 2.84
CA ARG A 39 20.08 -6.24 3.29
C ARG A 39 20.97 -5.81 2.12
N ASN A 40 20.35 -5.34 1.04
CA ASN A 40 21.04 -4.83 -0.14
C ASN A 40 21.93 -5.87 -0.85
N GLN A 41 21.60 -7.17 -0.70
CA GLN A 41 22.35 -8.28 -1.30
C GLN A 41 21.91 -8.63 -2.73
N LEU A 42 20.76 -8.11 -3.17
CA LEU A 42 20.27 -8.28 -4.54
C LEU A 42 20.86 -7.23 -5.48
N THR A 43 21.04 -7.60 -6.75
CA THR A 43 21.38 -6.64 -7.81
C THR A 43 20.17 -5.76 -8.16
N PRO A 44 20.38 -4.59 -8.79
CA PRO A 44 19.28 -3.74 -9.23
C PRO A 44 18.27 -4.49 -10.13
N GLU A 45 18.75 -5.37 -11.00
CA GLU A 45 17.91 -6.17 -11.89
C GLU A 45 17.06 -7.18 -11.10
N GLU A 46 17.64 -7.84 -10.10
CA GLU A 46 16.91 -8.76 -9.23
C GLU A 46 15.84 -8.04 -8.42
N VAL A 47 16.13 -6.83 -7.92
CA VAL A 47 15.13 -6.03 -7.21
C VAL A 47 13.99 -5.60 -8.13
N GLN A 48 14.29 -5.21 -9.38
CA GLN A 48 13.25 -4.86 -10.37
C GLN A 48 12.34 -6.06 -10.66
N ILE A 49 12.91 -7.26 -10.82
CA ILE A 49 12.12 -8.49 -11.01
C ILE A 49 11.20 -8.74 -9.82
N VAL A 50 11.68 -8.53 -8.58
CA VAL A 50 10.84 -8.67 -7.38
C VAL A 50 9.70 -7.65 -7.39
N VAL A 51 9.97 -6.38 -7.73
CA VAL A 51 8.94 -5.34 -7.80
C VAL A 51 7.87 -5.71 -8.83
N GLU A 52 8.27 -6.13 -10.04
CA GLU A 52 7.36 -6.56 -11.11
C GLU A 52 6.51 -7.75 -10.65
N LYS A 53 7.12 -8.79 -10.08
CA LYS A 53 6.41 -9.99 -9.60
C LYS A 53 5.45 -9.70 -8.46
N VAL A 54 5.81 -8.76 -7.57
CA VAL A 54 4.92 -8.35 -6.49
C VAL A 54 3.70 -7.64 -7.05
N LEU A 55 3.89 -6.72 -8.00
CA LEU A 55 2.77 -6.02 -8.63
C LEU A 55 1.89 -7.00 -9.42
N GLU A 56 2.45 -7.85 -10.28
CA GLU A 56 1.69 -8.86 -11.04
C GLU A 56 0.74 -9.75 -10.18
N GLU A 57 1.11 -10.01 -8.92
CA GLU A 57 0.33 -10.87 -8.02
C GLU A 57 -0.61 -10.11 -7.07
N ALA A 58 -0.37 -8.82 -6.86
CA ALA A 58 -1.02 -8.03 -5.83
C ALA A 58 -1.85 -6.86 -6.37
N ASP A 59 -1.41 -6.25 -7.48
CA ASP A 59 -2.08 -5.17 -8.21
C ASP A 59 -3.23 -5.79 -9.01
N MET A 60 -4.44 -5.72 -8.47
CA MET A 60 -5.62 -6.36 -9.05
C MET A 60 -6.31 -5.46 -10.08
N ASP A 61 -6.05 -4.15 -10.03
CA ASP A 61 -6.62 -3.17 -10.93
C ASP A 61 -5.63 -2.62 -11.98
N ASP A 62 -4.40 -3.13 -11.98
CA ASP A 62 -3.30 -2.81 -12.90
C ASP A 62 -2.94 -1.31 -12.91
N ASP A 63 -3.05 -0.64 -11.76
CA ASP A 63 -2.73 0.78 -11.62
C ASP A 63 -1.23 1.08 -11.35
N GLY A 64 -0.44 0.01 -11.20
CA GLY A 64 0.99 0.02 -10.96
C GLY A 64 1.38 0.31 -9.52
N LYS A 65 0.43 0.25 -8.58
CA LYS A 65 0.62 0.51 -7.15
C LYS A 65 -0.24 -0.48 -6.36
N LEU A 66 0.00 -0.56 -5.06
CA LEU A 66 -0.83 -1.36 -4.16
C LEU A 66 -1.61 -0.46 -3.23
N SER A 67 -2.93 -0.52 -3.35
CA SER A 67 -3.87 0.01 -2.39
C SER A 67 -3.86 -0.82 -1.09
N PHE A 68 -4.43 -0.26 -0.02
CA PHE A 68 -4.58 -0.99 1.24
C PHE A 68 -5.44 -2.26 1.06
N THR A 69 -6.47 -2.20 0.23
CA THR A 69 -7.37 -3.33 -0.05
C THR A 69 -6.62 -4.48 -0.73
N GLU A 70 -5.77 -4.18 -1.70
CA GLU A 70 -4.93 -5.17 -2.37
C GLU A 70 -3.91 -5.78 -1.43
N PHE A 71 -3.31 -4.97 -0.56
CA PHE A 71 -2.40 -5.44 0.47
C PHE A 71 -3.10 -6.41 1.46
N GLU A 72 -4.33 -6.09 1.91
CA GLU A 72 -5.12 -7.02 2.71
C GLU A 72 -5.43 -8.31 1.95
N HIS A 73 -5.75 -8.21 0.66
CA HIS A 73 -5.98 -9.38 -0.20
C HIS A 73 -4.74 -10.29 -0.27
N VAL A 74 -3.55 -9.72 -0.44
CA VAL A 74 -2.29 -10.47 -0.45
C VAL A 74 -2.04 -11.19 0.88
N ILE A 75 -2.20 -10.50 2.01
CA ILE A 75 -2.00 -11.10 3.34
C ILE A 75 -2.97 -12.26 3.58
N THR A 76 -4.23 -12.13 3.15
CA THR A 76 -5.22 -13.21 3.32
C THR A 76 -4.94 -14.42 2.44
N ARG A 77 -4.37 -14.24 1.24
CA ARG A 77 -3.99 -15.34 0.34
C ARG A 77 -2.67 -16.00 0.71
N ALA A 78 -1.80 -15.29 1.42
CA ALA A 78 -0.50 -15.80 1.86
C ALA A 78 -0.40 -15.74 3.41
N PRO A 79 -1.03 -16.70 4.13
CA PRO A 79 -1.05 -16.72 5.59
C PRO A 79 0.34 -16.86 6.23
N ASP A 80 1.36 -17.26 5.45
CA ASP A 80 2.75 -17.30 5.89
C ASP A 80 3.33 -15.90 6.18
N PHE A 81 2.73 -14.81 5.69
CA PHE A 81 3.16 -13.44 6.03
C PHE A 81 2.85 -13.02 7.48
N ILE A 82 1.95 -13.72 8.18
CA ILE A 82 1.54 -13.38 9.56
C ILE A 82 2.33 -14.19 10.62
N ARG A 83 3.19 -15.13 10.21
CA ARG A 83 3.75 -16.12 11.15
C ARG A 83 5.11 -15.74 11.75
#